data_AF-A0A2H0UP31-F1
#
_entry.id   AF-A0A2H0UP31-F1
#
_cell.length_a   1.000
_cell.length_b   1.000
_cell.length_c   1.000
_cell.angle_alpha   90.00
_cell.angle_beta   90.00
_cell.angle_gamma   90.00
#
_symmetry.space_group_name_H-M   'P 1'
#
loop_
_entity.id
_entity.type
_entity.pdbx_description
1 polymer ?
#
loop_
_entity_poly.entity_id
_entity_poly.type
_entity_poly.pdbx_seq_one_letter_code
_entity_poly.pdbx_strand_id
1 'polypeptide(L)'
;MKKTLSTIGLVSIITTFLISPVFGANISTGGVSFDELGTSEPAILIGNPFYRLKDFRWGVVRFFTSSADNLALKQSIFAEKAAEVKKVISLNARKNEVVLEALNEYQSKATTYKIALLNLAKNREKIVDADEALTQAVVHMRLMDEVMGSYYNGEIKTVLMDIESQLAQIVEVLAVKMVGVKNLSFKGTASEDLLSKIRDWETMDLIASYLEEDSSLVRAIKAYQKDCRRDILVEVGKMNEADRADFEEALEGLVGTGGWRAFN
;
A
#
# COMPACT_ATOMS: atom_id res chain seq x y z
N MET A 1 13.31 4.39 27.48
CA MET A 1 12.94 5.02 26.20
C MET A 1 12.34 3.96 25.29
N LYS A 2 11.02 3.99 25.03
CA LYS A 2 10.34 3.03 24.15
C LYS A 2 10.70 3.37 22.70
N LYS A 3 11.46 2.49 22.04
CA LYS A 3 11.96 2.67 20.68
C LYS A 3 10.81 2.56 19.67
N THR A 4 10.53 3.64 18.96
CA THR A 4 9.63 3.73 17.80
C THR A 4 10.29 3.25 16.50
N LEU A 5 11.27 2.33 16.58
CA LEU A 5 12.14 1.97 15.45
C LEU A 5 11.58 0.87 14.53
N SER A 6 10.56 0.13 14.95
CA SER A 6 10.05 -1.01 14.18
C SER A 6 9.32 -0.58 12.88
N THR A 7 8.63 0.56 12.87
CA THR A 7 7.88 1.01 11.68
C THR A 7 8.76 1.63 10.59
N ILE A 8 10.00 2.01 10.89
CA ILE A 8 10.89 2.67 9.91
C ILE A 8 11.58 1.65 8.99
N GLY A 9 11.82 0.42 9.48
CA GLY A 9 12.45 -0.65 8.68
C GLY A 9 11.54 -1.20 7.58
N LEU A 10 10.24 -1.34 7.87
CA LEU A 10 9.23 -1.94 7.00
C LEU A 10 8.93 -1.03 5.78
N VAL A 11 8.84 0.29 6.00
CA VAL A 11 8.77 1.32 4.95
C VAL A 11 9.91 1.19 3.95
N SER A 12 11.15 0.96 4.41
CA SER A 12 12.31 0.91 3.53
C SER A 12 12.27 -0.28 2.57
N ILE A 13 11.78 -1.44 3.02
CA ILE A 13 11.79 -2.68 2.23
C ILE A 13 10.71 -2.64 1.14
N ILE A 14 9.47 -2.30 1.50
CA ILE A 14 8.35 -2.19 0.55
C ILE A 14 8.67 -1.13 -0.51
N THR A 15 9.18 0.03 -0.09
CA THR A 15 9.56 1.11 -1.00
C THR A 15 10.72 0.70 -1.91
N THR A 16 11.70 -0.09 -1.44
CA THR A 16 12.83 -0.55 -2.27
C THR A 16 12.42 -1.59 -3.31
N PHE A 17 11.47 -2.47 -2.97
CA PHE A 17 10.92 -3.42 -3.93
C PHE A 17 10.05 -2.71 -4.96
N LEU A 18 9.14 -1.83 -4.56
CA LEU A 18 8.20 -1.19 -5.48
C LEU A 18 8.84 -0.15 -6.40
N ILE A 19 9.95 0.49 -6.00
CA ILE A 19 10.67 1.47 -6.84
C ILE A 19 11.66 0.79 -7.81
N SER A 20 11.88 -0.52 -7.72
CA SER A 20 12.84 -1.18 -8.61
C SER A 20 12.39 -1.11 -10.07
N PRO A 21 13.27 -0.72 -11.03
CA PRO A 21 12.91 -0.56 -12.44
C PRO A 21 12.58 -1.88 -13.15
N VAL A 22 12.64 -3.02 -12.45
CA VAL A 22 12.30 -4.36 -12.97
C VAL A 22 10.78 -4.56 -13.09
N PHE A 23 9.97 -3.70 -12.47
CA PHE A 23 8.51 -3.82 -12.46
C PHE A 23 7.83 -3.40 -13.78
N GLY A 24 8.41 -2.44 -14.52
CA GLY A 24 7.75 -1.82 -15.68
C GLY A 24 7.70 -2.62 -16.98
N ALA A 25 7.80 -3.96 -16.97
CA ALA A 25 7.94 -4.73 -18.20
C ALA A 25 6.89 -5.84 -18.46
N ASN A 26 6.17 -6.39 -17.46
CA ASN A 26 5.24 -7.49 -17.71
C ASN A 26 4.17 -7.65 -16.61
N ILE A 27 3.22 -6.71 -16.51
CA ILE A 27 1.90 -6.98 -15.94
C ILE A 27 0.94 -7.26 -17.11
N SER A 28 0.37 -8.46 -17.15
CA SER A 28 -0.38 -8.99 -18.28
C SER A 28 -1.86 -8.56 -18.23
N THR A 29 -2.26 -7.79 -19.25
CA THR A 29 -3.51 -7.95 -20.03
C THR A 29 -4.87 -7.86 -19.33
N GLY A 30 -5.13 -6.77 -18.62
CA GLY A 30 -6.46 -6.23 -18.35
C GLY A 30 -6.34 -4.88 -17.68
N GLY A 31 -6.54 -3.77 -18.41
CA GLY A 31 -6.35 -2.43 -17.85
C GLY A 31 -7.34 -2.16 -16.71
N VAL A 32 -6.86 -1.65 -15.57
CA VAL A 32 -7.67 -1.32 -14.37
C VAL A 32 -8.94 -0.59 -14.77
N SER A 33 -10.12 -1.12 -14.47
CA SER A 33 -11.46 -0.56 -14.79
C SER A 33 -11.86 0.61 -13.86
N PHE A 34 -12.91 1.36 -14.20
CA PHE A 34 -13.43 2.41 -13.30
C PHE A 34 -14.15 1.79 -12.09
N ASP A 35 -14.85 0.68 -12.29
CA ASP A 35 -15.52 -0.06 -11.22
C ASP A 35 -14.52 -0.61 -10.20
N GLU A 36 -13.35 -1.11 -10.64
CA GLU A 36 -12.25 -1.50 -9.74
C GLU A 36 -11.72 -0.33 -8.90
N LEU A 37 -11.72 0.90 -9.44
CA LEU A 37 -11.36 2.12 -8.70
C LEU A 37 -12.48 2.59 -7.75
N GLY A 38 -13.61 1.88 -7.69
CA GLY A 38 -14.74 2.25 -6.82
C GLY A 38 -15.42 3.55 -7.22
N THR A 39 -15.32 3.95 -8.49
CA THR A 39 -15.86 5.22 -8.98
C THR A 39 -16.39 5.10 -10.40
N SER A 40 -17.28 6.00 -10.79
CA SER A 40 -17.74 6.08 -12.17
C SER A 40 -16.75 6.83 -13.05
N GLU A 41 -16.88 6.65 -14.36
CA GLU A 41 -16.07 7.39 -15.32
C GLU A 41 -16.24 8.91 -15.13
N PRO A 42 -15.15 9.67 -14.91
CA PRO A 42 -15.27 11.09 -14.56
C PRO A 42 -15.76 11.91 -15.76
N ALA A 43 -16.86 12.64 -15.57
CA ALA A 43 -17.42 13.50 -16.62
C ALA A 43 -16.59 14.78 -16.83
N ILE A 44 -16.00 15.33 -15.76
CA ILE A 44 -15.24 16.59 -15.78
C ILE A 44 -13.78 16.28 -15.46
N LEU A 45 -12.92 16.53 -16.45
CA LEU A 45 -11.48 16.32 -16.39
C LEU A 45 -10.72 17.63 -16.16
N ILE A 46 -9.48 17.47 -15.72
CA ILE A 46 -8.54 18.57 -15.64
C ILE A 46 -8.31 19.20 -17.03
N GLY A 47 -8.16 20.52 -17.08
CA GLY A 47 -8.19 21.31 -18.32
C GLY A 47 -9.59 21.70 -18.82
N ASN A 48 -10.68 21.21 -18.23
CA ASN A 48 -12.03 21.72 -18.49
C ASN A 48 -12.31 22.99 -17.65
N PRO A 49 -12.89 24.07 -18.22
CA PRO A 49 -13.18 25.30 -17.47
C PRO A 49 -14.11 25.10 -16.27
N PHE A 50 -14.97 24.07 -16.29
CA PHE A 50 -15.86 23.73 -15.19
C PHE A 50 -15.21 22.87 -14.10
N TYR A 51 -13.94 22.50 -14.23
CA TYR A 51 -13.22 21.70 -13.25
C TYR A 51 -13.18 22.36 -11.86
N ARG A 52 -13.07 23.69 -11.81
CA ARG A 52 -13.10 24.47 -10.55
C ARG A 52 -14.40 24.27 -9.75
N LEU A 53 -15.52 23.99 -10.43
CA LEU A 53 -16.79 23.71 -9.75
C LEU A 53 -16.74 22.37 -9.00
N LYS A 54 -15.97 21.40 -9.51
CA LYS A 54 -15.79 20.11 -8.86
C LYS A 54 -15.01 20.24 -7.57
N ASP A 55 -13.92 21.01 -7.58
CA ASP A 55 -13.14 21.27 -6.36
C ASP A 55 -13.94 22.10 -5.35
N PHE A 56 -14.77 23.03 -5.83
CA PHE A 56 -15.71 23.75 -4.97
C PHE A 56 -16.71 22.82 -4.28
N ARG A 57 -17.30 21.87 -5.03
CA ARG A 57 -18.19 20.83 -4.46
C ARG A 57 -17.49 20.08 -3.32
N TRP A 58 -16.24 19.67 -3.53
CA TRP A 58 -15.46 18.98 -2.51
C TRP A 58 -15.17 19.84 -1.29
N GLY A 59 -14.92 21.14 -1.48
CA GLY A 59 -14.77 22.12 -0.40
C GLY A 59 -16.03 22.22 0.47
N VAL A 60 -17.20 22.29 -0.16
CA VAL A 60 -18.50 22.33 0.55
C VAL A 60 -18.74 21.04 1.31
N VAL A 61 -18.57 19.87 0.66
CA VAL A 61 -18.74 18.57 1.32
C VAL A 61 -17.81 18.45 2.53
N ARG A 62 -16.53 18.81 2.37
CA ARG A 62 -15.56 18.77 3.46
C ARG A 62 -15.94 19.67 4.64
N PHE A 63 -16.54 20.84 4.39
CA PHE A 63 -16.98 21.74 5.45
C PHE A 63 -18.09 21.13 6.32
N PHE A 64 -18.97 20.32 5.74
CA PHE A 64 -20.08 19.68 6.44
C PHE A 64 -19.79 18.23 6.89
N THR A 65 -18.63 17.68 6.54
CA THR A 65 -18.26 16.31 6.92
C THR A 65 -17.70 16.29 8.34
N SER A 66 -18.18 15.37 9.16
CA SER A 66 -17.70 15.19 10.54
C SER A 66 -16.22 14.77 10.56
N SER A 67 -15.53 14.96 11.69
CA SER A 67 -14.13 14.53 11.82
C SER A 67 -13.95 13.02 11.63
N ALA A 68 -14.96 12.21 11.94
CA ALA A 68 -14.94 10.75 11.82
C ALA A 68 -15.06 10.29 10.34
N ASP A 69 -15.93 10.94 9.55
CA ASP A 69 -16.17 10.58 8.14
C ASP A 69 -15.12 11.15 7.18
N ASN A 70 -14.20 11.97 7.71
CA ASN A 70 -13.18 12.66 6.94
C ASN A 70 -12.21 11.69 6.24
N LEU A 71 -11.97 10.49 6.78
CA LEU A 71 -11.12 9.50 6.12
C LEU A 71 -11.79 8.90 4.89
N ALA A 72 -13.04 8.46 5.01
CA ALA A 72 -13.82 7.91 3.90
C ALA A 72 -13.98 8.95 2.78
N LEU A 73 -14.23 10.22 3.14
CA LEU A 73 -14.25 11.31 2.17
C LEU A 73 -12.90 11.46 1.45
N LYS A 74 -11.78 11.41 2.17
CA LYS A 74 -10.44 11.49 1.56
C LYS A 74 -10.16 10.32 0.63
N GLN A 75 -10.59 9.11 1.00
CA GLN A 75 -10.47 7.92 0.16
C GLN A 75 -11.32 8.06 -1.12
N SER A 76 -12.55 8.53 -1.02
CA SER A 76 -13.42 8.79 -2.18
C SER A 76 -12.82 9.84 -3.13
N ILE A 77 -12.31 10.95 -2.60
CA ILE A 77 -11.62 11.97 -3.41
C ILE A 77 -10.38 11.38 -4.08
N PHE A 78 -9.64 10.53 -3.37
CA PHE A 78 -8.45 9.87 -3.88
C PHE A 78 -8.77 8.92 -5.05
N ALA A 79 -9.83 8.11 -4.91
CA ALA A 79 -10.36 7.26 -5.98
C ALA A 79 -10.83 8.06 -7.21
N GLU A 80 -11.56 9.17 -7.00
CA GLU A 80 -11.98 10.06 -8.10
C GLU A 80 -10.77 10.56 -8.90
N LYS A 81 -9.67 10.95 -8.21
CA LYS A 81 -8.44 11.39 -8.88
C LYS A 81 -7.71 10.28 -9.63
N ALA A 82 -7.73 9.04 -9.13
CA ALA A 82 -7.19 7.90 -9.88
C ALA A 82 -7.93 7.71 -11.20
N ALA A 83 -9.26 7.77 -11.17
CA ALA A 83 -10.08 7.65 -12.37
C ALA A 83 -9.87 8.82 -13.34
N GLU A 84 -9.62 10.03 -12.83
CA GLU A 84 -9.24 11.17 -13.67
C GLU A 84 -7.91 10.93 -14.38
N VAL A 85 -6.88 10.46 -13.67
CA VAL A 85 -5.59 10.09 -14.26
C VAL A 85 -5.80 9.07 -15.38
N LYS A 86 -6.52 7.99 -15.09
CA LYS A 86 -6.84 6.94 -16.07
C LYS A 86 -7.51 7.53 -17.32
N LYS A 87 -8.54 8.35 -17.15
CA LYS A 87 -9.30 8.93 -18.26
C LYS A 87 -8.48 9.97 -19.04
N VAL A 88 -7.67 10.77 -18.35
CA VAL A 88 -6.76 11.74 -18.99
C VAL A 88 -5.75 11.01 -19.87
N ILE A 89 -5.18 9.91 -19.39
CA ILE A 89 -4.23 9.11 -20.16
C ILE A 89 -4.91 8.47 -21.37
N SER A 90 -6.11 7.92 -21.20
CA SER A 90 -6.84 7.29 -22.32
C SER A 90 -7.23 8.28 -23.42
N LEU A 91 -7.51 9.55 -23.08
CA LEU A 91 -7.96 10.56 -24.04
C LEU A 91 -6.82 11.44 -24.59
N ASN A 92 -5.81 11.74 -23.77
CA ASN A 92 -4.85 12.82 -24.00
C ASN A 92 -3.39 12.36 -23.85
N ALA A 93 -3.07 11.12 -24.25
CA ALA A 93 -1.72 10.54 -24.14
C ALA A 93 -0.58 11.42 -24.72
N ARG A 94 -0.89 12.38 -25.61
CA ARG A 94 0.09 13.26 -26.26
C ARG A 94 0.29 14.63 -25.60
N LYS A 95 -0.56 15.03 -24.64
CA LYS A 95 -0.47 16.34 -23.96
C LYS A 95 0.13 16.16 -22.56
N ASN A 96 1.46 16.14 -22.49
CA ASN A 96 2.21 15.93 -21.26
C ASN A 96 1.77 16.87 -20.12
N GLU A 97 1.42 18.13 -20.41
CA GLU A 97 0.99 19.11 -19.41
C GLU A 97 -0.28 18.67 -18.65
N VAL A 98 -1.31 18.21 -19.38
CA VAL A 98 -2.60 17.79 -18.79
C VAL A 98 -2.43 16.51 -17.98
N VAL A 99 -1.59 15.59 -18.47
CA VAL A 99 -1.24 14.35 -17.76
C VAL A 99 -0.48 14.68 -16.48
N LEU A 100 0.51 15.55 -16.55
CA LEU A 100 1.30 15.98 -15.40
C LEU A 100 0.41 16.67 -14.35
N GLU A 101 -0.50 17.54 -14.79
CA GLU A 101 -1.46 18.20 -13.89
C GLU A 101 -2.37 17.17 -13.18
N ALA A 102 -2.89 16.17 -13.91
CA ALA A 102 -3.70 15.10 -13.34
C ALA A 102 -2.90 14.27 -12.30
N LEU A 103 -1.64 13.93 -12.61
CA LEU A 103 -0.76 13.20 -11.71
C LEU A 103 -0.42 14.01 -10.45
N ASN A 104 -0.15 15.31 -10.58
CA ASN A 104 0.11 16.19 -9.44
C ASN A 104 -1.12 16.32 -8.52
N GLU A 105 -2.31 16.46 -9.09
CA GLU A 105 -3.55 16.47 -8.28
C GLU A 105 -3.75 15.13 -7.58
N TYR A 106 -3.53 14.01 -8.27
CA TYR A 106 -3.60 12.68 -7.67
C TYR A 106 -2.58 12.51 -6.52
N GLN A 107 -1.32 12.85 -6.75
CA GLN A 107 -0.24 12.83 -5.75
C GLN A 107 -0.60 13.67 -4.51
N SER A 108 -1.16 14.87 -4.71
CA SER A 108 -1.61 15.74 -3.61
C SER A 108 -2.68 15.06 -2.74
N LYS A 109 -3.63 14.34 -3.35
CA LYS A 109 -4.65 13.60 -2.61
C LYS A 109 -4.10 12.32 -1.96
N ALA A 110 -3.20 11.61 -2.63
CA ALA A 110 -2.46 10.48 -2.06
C ALA A 110 -1.73 10.89 -0.78
N THR A 111 -1.00 12.01 -0.82
CA THR A 111 -0.32 12.58 0.35
C THR A 111 -1.29 12.91 1.47
N THR A 112 -2.40 13.57 1.14
CA THR A 112 -3.41 13.97 2.12
C THR A 112 -4.10 12.77 2.79
N TYR A 113 -4.34 11.70 2.03
CA TYR A 113 -4.91 10.44 2.53
C TYR A 113 -3.89 9.68 3.39
N LYS A 114 -2.65 9.54 2.91
CA LYS A 114 -1.53 8.95 3.65
C LYS A 114 -1.34 9.60 5.03
N ILE A 115 -1.28 10.94 5.09
CA ILE A 115 -1.13 11.67 6.36
C ILE A 115 -2.30 11.37 7.31
N ALA A 116 -3.53 11.27 6.79
CA ALA A 116 -4.68 10.91 7.61
C ALA A 116 -4.56 9.49 8.18
N LEU A 117 -4.19 8.50 7.37
CA LEU A 117 -3.95 7.13 7.81
C LEU A 117 -2.85 7.04 8.87
N LEU A 118 -1.72 7.74 8.67
CA LEU A 118 -0.62 7.78 9.63
C LEU A 118 -1.04 8.39 10.97
N ASN A 119 -1.87 9.43 10.95
CA ASN A 119 -2.40 10.04 12.17
C ASN A 119 -3.32 9.07 12.94
N LEU A 120 -4.23 8.37 12.24
CA LEU A 120 -5.06 7.34 12.85
C LEU A 120 -4.22 6.19 13.42
N ALA A 121 -3.20 5.77 12.67
CA ALA A 121 -2.28 4.73 13.10
C ALA A 121 -1.55 5.11 14.39
N LYS A 122 -1.07 6.37 14.48
CA LYS A 122 -0.40 6.94 15.65
C LYS A 122 -1.33 7.04 16.87
N ASN A 123 -2.58 7.44 16.66
CA ASN A 123 -3.57 7.57 17.73
C ASN A 123 -4.22 6.24 18.16
N ARG A 124 -3.87 5.13 17.49
CA ARG A 124 -4.47 3.80 17.68
C ARG A 124 -5.97 3.77 17.43
N GLU A 125 -6.45 4.67 16.57
CA GLU A 125 -7.83 4.69 16.13
C GLU A 125 -8.07 3.54 15.13
N LYS A 126 -9.29 3.01 15.13
CA LYS A 126 -9.69 1.95 14.19
C LYS A 126 -9.84 2.57 12.81
N ILE A 127 -9.24 1.93 11.81
CA ILE A 127 -9.54 2.23 10.41
C ILE A 127 -10.77 1.41 10.04
N VAL A 128 -11.88 2.10 9.82
CA VAL A 128 -13.12 1.49 9.31
C VAL A 128 -12.85 1.06 7.86
N ASP A 129 -13.30 -0.14 7.49
CA ASP A 129 -13.16 -0.72 6.15
C ASP A 129 -11.71 -0.79 5.62
N ALA A 130 -10.77 -1.14 6.51
CA ALA A 130 -9.35 -1.27 6.15
C ALA A 130 -9.07 -2.26 5.01
N ASP A 131 -9.90 -3.31 4.89
CA ASP A 131 -9.85 -4.32 3.82
C ASP A 131 -10.17 -3.74 2.44
N GLU A 132 -11.27 -2.98 2.36
CA GLU A 132 -11.66 -2.27 1.14
C GLU A 132 -10.65 -1.19 0.78
N ALA A 133 -10.13 -0.46 1.79
CA ALA A 133 -9.09 0.53 1.60
C ALA A 133 -7.78 -0.08 1.08
N LEU A 134 -7.39 -1.25 1.59
CA LEU A 134 -6.20 -1.97 1.13
C LEU A 134 -6.38 -2.43 -0.32
N THR A 135 -7.53 -3.03 -0.63
CA THR A 135 -7.89 -3.44 -1.99
C THR A 135 -7.80 -2.26 -2.95
N GLN A 136 -8.40 -1.12 -2.61
CA GLN A 136 -8.34 0.09 -3.43
C GLN A 136 -6.91 0.61 -3.61
N ALA A 137 -6.09 0.63 -2.55
CA ALA A 137 -4.70 1.05 -2.66
C ALA A 137 -3.88 0.16 -3.61
N VAL A 138 -4.14 -1.15 -3.62
CA VAL A 138 -3.51 -2.11 -4.55
C VAL A 138 -3.97 -1.86 -5.98
N VAL A 139 -5.27 -1.60 -6.22
CA VAL A 139 -5.78 -1.22 -7.54
C VAL A 139 -5.11 0.05 -8.05
N HIS A 140 -4.93 1.05 -7.18
CA HIS A 140 -4.23 2.28 -7.51
C HIS A 140 -2.75 2.03 -7.89
N MET A 141 -2.07 1.09 -7.22
CA MET A 141 -0.70 0.70 -7.61
C MET A 141 -0.66 0.06 -8.99
N ARG A 142 -1.60 -0.84 -9.32
CA ARG A 142 -1.72 -1.43 -10.66
C ARG A 142 -1.90 -0.36 -11.72
N LEU A 143 -2.79 0.62 -11.47
CA LEU A 143 -3.00 1.74 -12.38
C LEU A 143 -1.70 2.52 -12.62
N MET A 144 -0.93 2.84 -11.57
CA MET A 144 0.29 3.63 -11.71
C MET A 144 1.40 2.89 -12.45
N ASP A 145 1.50 1.56 -12.30
CA ASP A 145 2.42 0.75 -13.10
C ASP A 145 2.03 0.76 -14.59
N GLU A 146 0.74 0.67 -14.91
CA GLU A 146 0.25 0.85 -16.29
C GLU A 146 0.61 2.22 -16.87
N VAL A 147 0.50 3.28 -16.05
CA VAL A 147 0.92 4.63 -16.44
C VAL A 147 2.43 4.68 -16.68
N MET A 148 3.23 4.14 -15.76
CA MET A 148 4.69 4.15 -15.84
C MET A 148 5.19 3.47 -17.13
N GLY A 149 4.59 2.35 -17.52
CA GLY A 149 4.94 1.64 -18.76
C GLY A 149 4.63 2.44 -20.04
N SER A 150 3.74 3.43 -19.95
CA SER A 150 3.26 4.22 -21.09
C SER A 150 4.02 5.54 -21.31
N TYR A 151 4.83 6.00 -20.34
CA TYR A 151 5.47 7.32 -20.39
C TYR A 151 6.98 7.28 -20.11
N TYR A 152 7.75 7.92 -20.99
CA TYR A 152 9.22 8.03 -20.89
C TYR A 152 9.71 9.44 -20.54
N ASN A 153 8.80 10.39 -20.28
CA ASN A 153 9.16 11.76 -19.89
C ASN A 153 9.72 11.75 -18.45
N GLY A 154 10.92 12.31 -18.27
CA GLY A 154 11.62 12.33 -16.97
C GLY A 154 10.88 13.05 -15.85
N GLU A 155 10.11 14.10 -16.15
CA GLU A 155 9.31 14.82 -15.15
C GLU A 155 8.12 13.97 -14.69
N ILE A 156 7.33 13.45 -15.64
CA ILE A 156 6.22 12.53 -15.35
C ILE A 156 6.71 11.31 -14.57
N LYS A 157 7.84 10.74 -14.98
CA LYS A 157 8.46 9.60 -14.28
C LYS A 157 8.81 9.93 -12.83
N THR A 158 9.34 11.12 -12.57
CA THR A 158 9.66 11.55 -11.20
C THR A 158 8.41 11.64 -10.32
N VAL A 159 7.31 12.20 -10.86
CA VAL A 159 6.03 12.28 -10.16
C VAL A 159 5.45 10.88 -9.90
N LEU A 160 5.51 9.98 -10.89
CA LEU A 160 5.04 8.60 -10.75
C LEU A 160 5.83 7.82 -9.70
N MET A 161 7.15 7.96 -9.64
CA MET A 161 7.97 7.30 -8.61
C MET A 161 7.62 7.79 -7.19
N ASP A 162 7.33 9.08 -7.03
CA ASP A 162 6.88 9.60 -5.74
C ASP A 162 5.47 9.09 -5.40
N ILE A 163 4.56 9.04 -6.38
CA ILE A 163 3.24 8.43 -6.23
C ILE A 163 3.34 6.96 -5.77
N GLU A 164 4.18 6.15 -6.40
CA GLU A 164 4.40 4.75 -6.03
C GLU A 164 4.91 4.62 -4.60
N SER A 165 5.87 5.47 -4.20
CA SER A 165 6.37 5.55 -2.83
C SER A 165 5.27 5.92 -1.82
N GLN A 166 4.35 6.82 -2.19
CA GLN A 166 3.22 7.16 -1.34
C GLN A 166 2.19 6.03 -1.21
N LEU A 167 1.89 5.35 -2.32
CA LEU A 167 1.00 4.19 -2.35
C LEU A 167 1.55 3.02 -1.54
N ALA A 168 2.86 2.74 -1.66
CA ALA A 168 3.58 1.76 -0.85
C ALA A 168 3.34 1.98 0.65
N GLN A 169 3.52 3.22 1.11
CA GLN A 169 3.29 3.60 2.51
C GLN A 169 1.83 3.49 2.93
N ILE A 170 0.88 3.77 2.03
CA ILE A 170 -0.55 3.59 2.29
C ILE A 170 -0.88 2.12 2.50
N VAL A 171 -0.47 1.26 1.56
CA VAL A 171 -0.65 -0.20 1.62
C VAL A 171 -0.06 -0.77 2.91
N GLU A 172 1.15 -0.35 3.25
CA GLU A 172 1.81 -0.76 4.49
C GLU A 172 0.97 -0.43 5.74
N VAL A 173 0.56 0.82 5.88
CA VAL A 173 -0.20 1.26 7.07
C VAL A 173 -1.50 0.48 7.21
N LEU A 174 -2.18 0.20 6.10
CA LEU A 174 -3.42 -0.57 6.06
C LEU A 174 -3.16 -2.04 6.41
N ALA A 175 -2.18 -2.68 5.76
CA ALA A 175 -1.85 -4.08 5.98
C ALA A 175 -1.40 -4.34 7.43
N VAL A 176 -0.52 -3.50 7.99
CA VAL A 176 -0.08 -3.59 9.39
C VAL A 176 -1.27 -3.49 10.36
N LYS A 177 -2.27 -2.67 10.04
CA LYS A 177 -3.49 -2.55 10.85
C LYS A 177 -4.41 -3.76 10.71
N MET A 178 -4.46 -4.39 9.55
CA MET A 178 -5.29 -5.57 9.27
C MET A 178 -4.73 -6.86 9.87
N VAL A 179 -3.42 -7.09 9.74
CA VAL A 179 -2.72 -8.18 10.45
C VAL A 179 -2.91 -8.05 11.96
N GLY A 180 -3.25 -6.84 12.42
CA GLY A 180 -3.72 -6.61 13.79
C GLY A 180 -2.65 -7.03 14.77
N VAL A 181 -1.37 -6.86 14.40
CA VAL A 181 -0.20 -7.39 15.10
C VAL A 181 -0.34 -7.02 16.57
N LYS A 182 -0.87 -7.97 17.34
CA LYS A 182 -0.88 -7.89 18.79
C LYS A 182 0.58 -7.74 19.14
N ASN A 183 0.93 -6.77 19.98
CA ASN A 183 2.28 -6.69 20.50
C ASN A 183 2.63 -8.08 21.04
N LEU A 184 3.46 -8.82 20.30
CA LEU A 184 3.96 -10.11 20.70
C LEU A 184 4.73 -9.84 21.98
N SER A 185 4.12 -10.11 23.14
CA SER A 185 4.88 -10.20 24.37
C SER A 185 5.55 -11.56 24.36
N PHE A 186 6.53 -11.73 23.48
CA PHE A 186 7.44 -12.85 23.59
C PHE A 186 8.19 -12.70 24.91
N LYS A 187 8.08 -13.70 25.80
CA LYS A 187 8.75 -13.68 27.10
C LYS A 187 10.20 -14.16 27.03
N GLY A 188 10.61 -14.80 25.93
CA GLY A 188 11.97 -15.29 25.73
C GLY A 188 12.91 -14.26 25.10
N THR A 189 14.07 -14.74 24.64
CA THR A 189 15.18 -13.90 24.15
C THR A 189 15.10 -13.46 22.68
N ALA A 190 13.97 -13.69 21.99
CA ALA A 190 13.84 -13.36 20.58
C ALA A 190 14.10 -11.87 20.37
N SER A 191 14.98 -11.58 19.41
CA SER A 191 15.31 -10.20 19.09
C SER A 191 14.09 -9.49 18.49
N GLU A 192 13.94 -8.21 18.79
CA GLU A 192 12.95 -7.34 18.12
C GLU A 192 13.11 -7.39 16.58
N ASP A 193 14.33 -7.65 16.10
CA ASP A 193 14.64 -7.87 14.68
C ASP A 193 13.89 -9.09 14.12
N LEU A 194 13.90 -10.22 14.83
CA LEU A 194 13.19 -11.43 14.42
C LEU A 194 11.67 -11.21 14.38
N LEU A 195 11.11 -10.56 15.41
CA LEU A 195 9.69 -10.22 15.46
C LEU A 195 9.29 -9.24 14.35
N SER A 196 10.18 -8.31 13.97
CA SER A 196 9.97 -7.46 12.81
C SER A 196 9.90 -8.28 11.52
N LYS A 197 10.87 -9.16 11.26
CA LYS A 197 10.90 -9.99 10.04
C LYS A 197 9.65 -10.86 9.87
N ILE A 198 9.10 -11.40 10.96
CA ILE A 198 7.87 -12.20 10.93
C ILE A 198 6.67 -11.34 10.53
N ARG A 199 6.54 -10.16 11.16
CA ARG A 199 5.48 -9.19 10.82
C ARG A 199 5.60 -8.73 9.37
N ASP A 200 6.81 -8.49 8.88
CA ASP A 200 7.06 -8.11 7.49
C ASP A 200 6.59 -9.25 6.56
N TRP A 201 6.92 -10.50 6.90
CA TRP A 201 6.50 -11.67 6.15
C TRP A 201 4.97 -11.83 6.07
N GLU A 202 4.25 -11.70 7.19
CA GLU A 202 2.77 -11.75 7.20
C GLU A 202 2.13 -10.58 6.45
N THR A 203 2.71 -9.39 6.59
CA THR A 203 2.25 -8.20 5.86
C THR A 203 2.37 -8.43 4.36
N MET A 204 3.49 -9.01 3.91
CA MET A 204 3.69 -9.36 2.51
C MET A 204 2.73 -10.47 2.05
N ASP A 205 2.46 -11.46 2.90
CA ASP A 205 1.52 -12.54 2.58
C ASP A 205 0.09 -12.03 2.39
N LEU A 206 -0.33 -11.14 3.31
CA LEU A 206 -1.59 -10.44 3.18
C LEU A 206 -1.65 -9.65 1.88
N ILE A 207 -0.63 -8.83 1.57
CA ILE A 207 -0.58 -8.06 0.31
C ILE A 207 -0.66 -8.99 -0.91
N ALA A 208 0.06 -10.12 -0.90
CA ALA A 208 0.03 -11.10 -1.99
C ALA A 208 -1.37 -11.67 -2.24
N SER A 209 -2.19 -11.82 -1.18
CA SER A 209 -3.56 -12.32 -1.30
C SER A 209 -4.51 -11.38 -2.07
N TYR A 210 -4.19 -10.09 -2.20
CA TYR A 210 -4.97 -9.11 -2.99
C TYR A 210 -4.45 -8.95 -4.42
N LEU A 211 -3.41 -9.69 -4.80
CA LEU A 211 -2.78 -9.60 -6.10
C LEU A 211 -3.08 -10.83 -6.94
N GLU A 212 -3.03 -10.65 -8.25
CA GLU A 212 -3.06 -11.78 -9.18
C GLU A 212 -1.83 -12.67 -9.00
N GLU A 213 -2.06 -13.99 -8.95
CA GLU A 213 -1.06 -15.00 -8.55
C GLU A 213 0.21 -14.99 -9.43
N ASP A 214 0.08 -14.60 -10.70
CA ASP A 214 1.15 -14.55 -11.69
C ASP A 214 1.81 -13.16 -11.86
N SER A 215 1.39 -12.17 -11.06
CA SER A 215 1.95 -10.82 -11.15
C SER A 215 3.45 -10.81 -10.83
N SER A 216 4.20 -9.90 -11.47
CA SER A 216 5.60 -9.63 -11.14
C SER A 216 5.79 -9.30 -9.65
N LEU A 217 4.79 -8.64 -9.05
CA LEU A 217 4.77 -8.24 -7.65
C LEU A 217 4.58 -9.44 -6.70
N VAL A 218 3.70 -10.39 -7.02
CA VAL A 218 3.61 -11.65 -6.25
C VAL A 218 4.92 -12.44 -6.34
N ARG A 219 5.59 -12.46 -7.50
CA ARG A 219 6.91 -13.11 -7.63
C ARG A 219 7.97 -12.44 -6.76
N ALA A 220 8.00 -11.10 -6.73
CA ALA A 220 8.91 -10.34 -5.88
C ALA A 220 8.62 -10.57 -4.39
N ILE A 221 7.35 -10.54 -3.99
CA ILE A 221 6.91 -10.88 -2.64
C ILE A 221 7.36 -12.29 -2.27
N LYS A 222 7.10 -13.30 -3.10
CA LYS A 222 7.52 -14.69 -2.85
C LYS A 222 9.04 -14.81 -2.69
N ALA A 223 9.82 -14.07 -3.47
CA ALA A 223 11.28 -14.05 -3.34
C ALA A 223 11.72 -13.43 -2.00
N TYR A 224 11.15 -12.29 -1.61
CA TYR A 224 11.40 -11.67 -0.32
C TYR A 224 10.98 -12.57 0.85
N GLN A 225 9.79 -13.18 0.77
CA GLN A 225 9.30 -14.11 1.77
C GLN A 225 10.24 -15.30 1.95
N LYS A 226 10.84 -15.80 0.87
CA LYS A 226 11.86 -16.86 0.92
C LYS A 226 13.13 -16.40 1.66
N ASP A 227 13.59 -15.18 1.42
CA ASP A 227 14.75 -14.61 2.11
C ASP A 227 14.46 -14.37 3.61
N CYS A 228 13.29 -13.79 3.94
CA CYS A 228 12.83 -13.64 5.32
C CYS A 228 12.71 -14.99 6.04
N ARG A 229 12.14 -16.00 5.37
CA ARG A 229 12.04 -17.37 5.92
C ARG A 229 13.41 -17.94 6.24
N ARG A 230 14.39 -17.80 5.34
CA ARG A 230 15.77 -18.25 5.58
C ARG A 230 16.34 -17.58 6.83
N ASP A 231 16.23 -16.27 6.94
CA ASP A 231 16.76 -15.51 8.07
C ASP A 231 16.08 -15.89 9.40
N ILE A 232 14.76 -16.05 9.39
CA ILE A 232 13.99 -16.50 10.55
C ILE A 232 14.48 -17.88 11.00
N LEU A 233 14.62 -18.84 10.08
CA LEU A 233 15.09 -20.19 10.40
C LEU A 233 16.51 -20.20 10.97
N VAL A 234 17.40 -19.32 10.48
CA VAL A 234 18.76 -19.17 11.02
C VAL A 234 18.74 -18.66 12.46
N GLU A 235 17.90 -17.67 12.78
CA GLU A 235 17.78 -17.14 14.14
C GLU A 235 17.11 -18.14 15.09
N VAL A 236 16.05 -18.83 14.65
CA VAL A 236 15.39 -19.88 15.42
C VAL A 236 16.34 -21.05 15.70
N GLY A 237 17.21 -21.40 14.75
CA GLY A 237 18.24 -22.43 14.94
C GLY A 237 19.29 -22.09 15.99
N LYS A 238 19.41 -20.83 16.42
CA LYS A 238 20.30 -20.39 17.51
C LYS A 238 19.62 -20.45 18.88
N MET A 239 18.30 -20.62 18.94
CA MET A 239 17.54 -20.67 20.19
C MET A 239 17.76 -22.00 20.91
N ASN A 240 17.69 -21.97 22.24
CA ASN A 240 17.57 -23.20 23.02
C ASN A 240 16.15 -23.79 22.86
N GLU A 241 15.98 -25.04 23.28
CA GLU A 241 14.71 -25.78 23.10
C GLU A 241 13.51 -25.09 23.77
N ALA A 242 13.71 -24.46 24.93
CA ALA A 242 12.65 -23.75 25.65
C ALA A 242 12.24 -22.46 24.93
N ASP A 243 13.21 -21.62 24.54
CA ASP A 243 12.97 -20.39 23.77
C ASP A 243 12.32 -20.71 22.41
N ARG A 244 12.71 -21.83 21.78
CA ARG A 244 12.11 -22.28 20.52
C ARG A 244 10.66 -22.71 20.70
N ALA A 245 10.34 -23.49 21.73
CA ALA A 245 8.96 -23.91 22.00
C ALA A 245 8.04 -22.71 22.27
N ASP A 246 8.49 -21.77 23.10
CA ASP A 246 7.78 -20.52 23.36
C ASP A 246 7.58 -19.71 22.06
N PHE A 247 8.58 -19.72 21.16
CA PHE A 247 8.55 -18.98 19.91
C PHE A 247 7.58 -19.61 18.90
N GLU A 248 7.56 -20.93 18.80
CA GLU A 248 6.61 -21.67 17.97
C GLU A 248 5.16 -21.46 18.46
N GLU A 249 4.93 -21.46 19.78
CA GLU A 249 3.62 -21.12 20.37
C GLU A 249 3.20 -19.67 20.03
N ALA A 250 4.12 -18.72 20.14
CA ALA A 250 3.87 -17.32 19.80
C ALA A 250 3.55 -17.14 18.30
N LEU A 251 4.21 -17.90 17.43
CA LEU A 251 3.96 -17.91 15.99
C LEU A 251 2.62 -18.56 15.62
N GLU A 252 2.23 -19.67 16.25
CA GLU A 252 0.90 -20.26 16.04
C GLU A 252 -0.22 -19.29 16.41
N GLY A 253 0.01 -18.43 17.40
CA GLY A 253 -0.88 -17.33 17.74
C GLY A 253 -0.94 -16.18 16.73
N LEU A 254 0.07 -16.04 15.87
CA LEU A 254 0.19 -14.99 14.86
C LEU A 254 -0.38 -15.46 13.50
N VAL A 255 0.16 -16.56 12.99
CA VAL A 255 -0.13 -17.06 11.63
C VAL A 255 -1.33 -18.02 11.61
N GLY A 256 -1.96 -18.25 12.76
CA GLY A 256 -2.98 -19.28 12.94
C GLY A 256 -2.41 -20.69 12.94
N THR A 257 -3.23 -21.66 13.36
CA THR A 257 -2.89 -23.07 13.47
C THR A 257 -2.72 -23.72 12.10
N GLY A 258 -1.56 -23.49 11.47
CA GLY A 258 -1.23 -24.04 10.15
C GLY A 258 -0.13 -23.25 9.42
N GLY A 259 0.01 -21.96 9.69
CA GLY A 259 1.00 -21.10 9.03
C GLY A 259 2.44 -21.51 9.33
N TRP A 260 2.75 -21.88 10.58
CA TRP A 260 4.07 -22.41 10.94
C TRP A 260 4.37 -23.78 10.28
N ARG A 261 3.35 -24.61 10.04
CA ARG A 261 3.53 -25.89 9.35
C ARG A 261 3.80 -25.72 7.86
N ALA A 262 3.29 -24.66 7.24
CA ALA A 262 3.71 -24.27 5.89
C ALA A 262 5.13 -23.67 5.86
N PHE A 263 5.63 -23.25 7.02
CA PHE A 263 6.95 -22.67 7.25
C PHE A 263 8.07 -23.72 7.46
N ASN A 264 7.72 -24.98 7.72
CA ASN A 264 8.62 -26.14 7.73
C ASN A 264 8.48 -26.92 6.42
#